data_AF-A0A954MQX0-F1
#
_entry.id   AF-A0A954MQX0-F1
#
_cell.length_a   1.000
_cell.length_b   1.000
_cell.length_c   1.000
_cell.angle_alpha   90.00
_cell.angle_beta   90.00
_cell.angle_gamma   90.00
#
_symmetry.space_group_name_H-M   'P 1'
#
loop_
_entity.id
_entity.type
_entity.pdbx_description
1 polymer ?
#
loop_
_entity_poly.entity_id
_entity_poly.type
_entity_poly.pdbx_seq_one_letter_code
_entity_poly.pdbx_strand_id
1 'polypeptide(L)'
;MQILAWTVRANLPAIGIWLTLYGLQLSSVERKTAASDKRPQPEQVPNGLRWVMIVVFLFGFTVGAGAWPGSTTRCGWGLSPDLELSLLQHALADLPLDGSSHCSGVRESGMLAWLRPGEIRPYDVPERAFLAGRLKEHVRISDDLRAGWADRHRRGDGTWGGWWIPLAQRNTRLLLISPRDTECVRSLESSNWKPLAIDAPCLPYGLAGDPALGNRMVQMLALLDLVEHGAWSYPAPPAGGAGHYVDLCGWFTGQHNVQLDLQQSRTMEAMQRHLAAIRVLQYALQRSCQEAREAYQRNQLALAYQEQLQVGRASRWRTLAYLGSGGNIRTAVELFGSETLPPSSDPTTRNWQQAVKAALAGDLQSAIEELPEHEDESLYAKSQLYLEAGEPARAAALFRRLIVEFPESMCATLARTTLGLRHE
;
A
#
# COMPACT_ATOMS: atom_id res chain seq x y z
N MET A 1 7.13 6.05 34.23
CA MET A 1 6.84 5.98 32.78
C MET A 1 6.10 4.71 32.31
N GLN A 2 5.60 3.83 33.20
CA GLN A 2 4.86 2.61 32.79
C GLN A 2 3.33 2.78 32.76
N ILE A 3 2.78 3.76 33.48
CA ILE A 3 1.32 4.01 33.57
C ILE A 3 0.73 4.55 32.25
N LEU A 4 1.56 5.15 31.39
CA LEU A 4 1.14 5.64 30.06
C LEU A 4 1.20 4.59 28.96
N ALA A 5 1.76 3.39 29.21
CA ALA A 5 1.73 2.31 28.21
C ALA A 5 0.30 1.81 27.94
N TRP A 6 -0.63 2.06 28.87
CA TRP A 6 -2.00 1.58 28.84
C TRP A 6 -2.92 2.45 27.97
N THR A 7 -2.50 3.68 27.65
CA THR A 7 -3.24 4.60 26.77
C THR A 7 -2.80 4.49 25.30
N VAL A 8 -1.73 3.73 25.02
CA VAL A 8 -1.26 3.50 23.66
C VAL A 8 -2.16 2.49 22.97
N ARG A 9 -2.83 2.90 21.89
CA ARG A 9 -3.77 2.07 21.12
C ARG A 9 -3.22 0.68 20.75
N ALA A 10 -1.92 0.60 20.43
CA ALA A 10 -1.25 -0.65 20.08
C ALA A 10 -1.24 -1.69 21.21
N ASN A 11 -1.37 -1.28 22.48
CA ASN A 11 -1.31 -2.17 23.63
C ASN A 11 -2.70 -2.64 24.12
N LEU A 12 -3.80 -2.07 23.60
CA LEU A 12 -5.17 -2.41 24.01
C LEU A 12 -5.51 -3.91 23.87
N PRO A 13 -5.09 -4.63 22.80
CA PRO A 13 -5.35 -6.06 22.69
C PRO A 13 -4.65 -6.87 23.79
N ALA A 14 -3.38 -6.54 24.09
CA ALA A 14 -2.61 -7.22 25.14
C ALA A 14 -3.21 -6.95 26.53
N ILE A 15 -3.71 -5.73 26.78
CA ILE A 15 -4.41 -5.36 28.02
C ILE A 15 -5.72 -6.13 28.13
N GLY A 16 -6.48 -6.27 27.04
CA GLY A 16 -7.71 -7.07 27.00
C GLY A 16 -7.46 -8.53 27.37
N ILE A 17 -6.43 -9.14 26.77
CA ILE A 17 -6.01 -10.52 27.07
C ILE A 17 -5.56 -10.64 28.54
N TRP A 18 -4.74 -9.72 29.02
CA TRP A 18 -4.26 -9.72 30.41
C TRP A 18 -5.41 -9.60 31.41
N LEU A 19 -6.36 -8.69 31.18
CA LEU A 19 -7.56 -8.54 32.02
C LEU A 19 -8.44 -9.80 32.01
N THR A 20 -8.56 -10.49 30.88
CA THR A 20 -9.27 -11.78 30.86
C THR A 20 -8.55 -12.89 31.60
N LEU A 21 -7.23 -12.99 31.46
CA LEU A 21 -6.45 -13.98 32.21
C LEU A 21 -6.53 -13.70 33.70
N TYR A 22 -6.51 -12.42 34.10
CA TYR A 22 -6.70 -12.00 35.49
C TYR A 22 -8.10 -12.36 36.02
N GLY A 23 -9.16 -12.10 35.24
CA GLY A 23 -10.52 -12.51 35.59
C GLY A 23 -10.74 -14.03 35.66
N LEU A 24 -10.10 -14.78 34.76
CA LEU A 24 -10.09 -16.25 34.78
C LEU A 24 -9.31 -16.80 35.98
N GLN A 25 -8.21 -16.16 36.36
CA GLN A 25 -7.46 -16.54 37.56
C GLN A 25 -8.29 -16.31 38.82
N LEU A 26 -8.92 -15.14 38.97
CA LEU A 26 -9.80 -14.84 40.10
C LEU A 26 -10.95 -15.84 40.22
N SER A 27 -11.57 -16.24 39.11
CA SER A 27 -12.65 -17.25 39.12
C SER A 27 -12.15 -18.68 39.31
N SER A 28 -10.89 -18.99 38.96
CA SER A 28 -10.30 -20.33 39.18
C SER A 28 -9.85 -20.56 40.64
N VAL A 29 -9.48 -19.50 41.36
CA VAL A 29 -9.15 -19.54 42.79
C VAL A 29 -10.39 -19.92 43.62
N GLU A 30 -11.59 -19.56 43.17
CA GLU A 30 -12.86 -19.98 43.79
C GLU A 30 -13.15 -21.49 43.64
N ARG A 31 -12.55 -22.20 42.66
CA ARG A 31 -12.81 -23.63 42.44
C ARG A 31 -11.83 -24.58 43.12
N LYS A 32 -10.64 -24.13 43.54
CA LYS A 32 -9.61 -25.01 44.16
C LYS A 32 -9.66 -25.08 45.68
N THR A 33 -10.54 -24.34 46.35
CA THR A 33 -10.70 -24.34 47.82
C THR A 33 -11.90 -25.15 48.31
N ALA A 34 -12.25 -26.24 47.62
CA ALA A 34 -13.30 -27.17 48.05
C ALA A 34 -12.78 -28.36 48.91
N ALA A 35 -11.55 -28.28 49.44
CA ALA A 35 -11.00 -29.31 50.31
C ALA A 35 -10.06 -28.73 51.37
N SER A 36 -10.56 -27.88 52.26
CA SER A 36 -10.07 -27.78 53.64
C SER A 36 -10.98 -26.87 54.44
N ASP A 37 -11.40 -27.37 55.60
CA ASP A 37 -12.27 -26.75 56.59
C ASP A 37 -11.96 -25.28 56.90
N LYS A 38 -13.05 -24.51 57.06
CA LYS A 38 -13.16 -23.17 57.67
C LYS A 38 -12.30 -22.06 57.05
N ARG A 39 -12.81 -21.39 55.99
CA ARG A 39 -12.34 -20.05 55.58
C ARG A 39 -13.46 -19.18 54.99
N PRO A 40 -13.29 -17.84 55.02
CA PRO A 40 -14.36 -16.85 54.90
C PRO A 40 -15.08 -16.93 53.55
N GLN A 41 -16.36 -16.52 53.56
CA GLN A 41 -17.19 -16.44 52.36
C GLN A 41 -16.41 -15.74 51.24
N PRO A 42 -16.39 -16.28 50.02
CA PRO A 42 -15.74 -15.62 48.90
C PRO A 42 -16.41 -14.25 48.73
N GLU A 43 -15.61 -13.18 48.83
CA GLU A 43 -16.03 -11.83 48.46
C GLU A 43 -16.48 -11.89 47.00
N GLN A 44 -17.80 -11.97 46.80
CA GLN A 44 -18.37 -12.02 45.48
C GLN A 44 -17.95 -10.74 44.75
N VAL A 45 -17.18 -10.92 43.69
CA VAL A 45 -16.83 -9.82 42.79
C VAL A 45 -18.14 -9.12 42.40
N PRO A 46 -18.32 -7.82 42.70
CA PRO A 46 -19.59 -7.15 42.50
C PRO A 46 -20.00 -7.24 41.03
N ASN A 47 -21.28 -7.53 40.78
CA ASN A 47 -21.81 -7.76 39.43
C ASN A 47 -21.45 -6.62 38.46
N GLY A 48 -21.36 -5.38 38.94
CA GLY A 48 -20.90 -4.23 38.14
C GLY A 48 -19.47 -4.40 37.60
N LEU A 49 -18.54 -4.92 38.38
CA LEU A 49 -17.15 -5.14 37.94
C LEU A 49 -17.06 -6.25 36.88
N ARG A 50 -17.89 -7.30 37.01
CA ARG A 50 -17.98 -8.36 35.99
C ARG A 50 -18.45 -7.82 34.63
N TRP A 51 -19.48 -6.98 34.64
CA TRP A 51 -19.96 -6.33 33.41
C TRP A 51 -18.92 -5.38 32.81
N VAL A 52 -18.23 -4.60 33.64
CA VAL A 52 -17.13 -3.75 33.18
C VAL A 52 -16.03 -4.58 32.53
N MET A 53 -15.61 -5.70 33.13
CA MET A 53 -14.60 -6.58 32.53
C MET A 53 -15.07 -7.21 31.21
N ILE A 54 -16.33 -7.63 31.10
CA ILE A 54 -16.89 -8.16 29.84
C ILE A 54 -16.91 -7.08 28.75
N VAL A 55 -17.34 -5.86 29.09
CA VAL A 55 -17.36 -4.74 28.13
C VAL A 55 -15.95 -4.36 27.71
N VAL A 56 -15.00 -4.27 28.65
CA VAL A 56 -13.59 -3.98 28.35
C VAL A 56 -12.96 -5.11 27.51
N PHE A 57 -13.32 -6.36 27.76
CA PHE A 57 -12.86 -7.48 26.95
C PHE A 57 -13.45 -7.45 25.54
N LEU A 58 -14.77 -7.30 25.40
CA LEU A 58 -15.42 -7.18 24.09
C LEU A 58 -14.86 -5.99 23.32
N PHE A 59 -14.61 -4.86 23.98
CA PHE A 59 -13.99 -3.69 23.39
C PHE A 59 -12.53 -3.93 22.98
N GLY A 60 -11.72 -4.55 23.84
CA GLY A 60 -10.34 -4.92 23.52
C GLY A 60 -10.27 -5.95 22.39
N PHE A 61 -11.22 -6.88 22.34
CA PHE A 61 -11.35 -7.89 21.29
C PHE A 61 -11.82 -7.29 19.97
N THR A 62 -12.78 -6.36 19.95
CA THR A 62 -13.20 -5.69 18.70
C THR A 62 -12.10 -4.80 18.12
N VAL A 63 -11.37 -4.09 18.98
CA VAL A 63 -10.17 -3.32 18.57
C VAL A 63 -9.08 -4.26 18.08
N GLY A 64 -8.80 -5.35 18.81
CA GLY A 64 -7.84 -6.39 18.44
C GLY A 64 -8.23 -7.18 17.19
N ALA A 65 -9.52 -7.30 16.87
CA ALA A 65 -10.01 -7.92 15.65
C ALA A 65 -9.72 -7.10 14.39
N GLY A 66 -9.31 -5.83 14.56
CA GLY A 66 -9.17 -4.88 13.47
C GLY A 66 -10.52 -4.40 12.91
N ALA A 67 -11.62 -4.64 13.64
CA ALA A 67 -12.96 -4.22 13.22
C ALA A 67 -13.20 -2.71 13.43
N TRP A 68 -12.29 -2.04 14.15
CA TRP A 68 -12.39 -0.61 14.43
C TRP A 68 -11.81 0.23 13.26
N PRO A 69 -12.54 1.26 12.77
CA PRO A 69 -12.03 2.16 11.73
C PRO A 69 -10.71 2.82 12.15
N GLY A 70 -9.65 2.64 11.34
CA GLY A 70 -8.31 3.15 11.63
C GLY A 70 -7.47 2.33 12.63
N SER A 71 -7.89 1.12 13.01
CA SER A 71 -7.01 0.18 13.71
C SER A 71 -5.97 -0.37 12.73
N THR A 72 -4.69 -0.08 13.00
CA THR A 72 -3.55 -0.59 12.22
C THR A 72 -3.03 -1.93 12.74
N THR A 73 -3.62 -2.44 13.83
CA THR A 73 -3.13 -3.64 14.54
C THR A 73 -4.24 -4.67 14.66
N ARG A 74 -4.03 -5.85 14.08
CA ARG A 74 -4.82 -7.06 14.36
C ARG A 74 -4.10 -7.94 15.39
N CYS A 75 -4.87 -8.67 16.19
CA CYS A 75 -4.35 -9.61 17.15
C CYS A 75 -3.70 -10.76 16.39
N GLY A 76 -2.40 -10.86 16.55
CA GLY A 76 -1.59 -11.92 15.99
C GLY A 76 -0.44 -12.27 16.93
N TRP A 77 0.14 -13.43 16.70
CA TRP A 77 1.37 -13.87 17.35
C TRP A 77 2.49 -13.86 16.31
N GLY A 78 3.69 -13.43 16.69
CA GLY A 78 4.90 -13.61 15.91
C GLY A 78 5.59 -12.31 15.55
N LEU A 79 6.40 -12.34 14.50
CA LEU A 79 7.02 -11.14 13.96
C LEU A 79 5.95 -10.31 13.25
N SER A 80 5.90 -9.01 13.52
CA SER A 80 5.05 -8.10 12.73
C SER A 80 5.40 -8.27 11.24
N PRO A 81 4.42 -8.26 10.31
CA PRO A 81 4.70 -8.27 8.87
C PRO A 81 5.69 -7.17 8.44
N ASP A 82 5.65 -6.03 9.15
CA ASP A 82 6.60 -4.92 8.99
C ASP A 82 8.07 -5.27 9.28
N LEU A 83 8.33 -6.40 9.92
CA LEU A 83 9.66 -6.90 10.29
C LEU A 83 10.02 -8.18 9.52
N GLU A 84 9.24 -8.57 8.52
CA GLU A 84 9.50 -9.76 7.75
C GLU A 84 10.74 -9.59 6.85
N LEU A 85 11.85 -10.23 7.21
CA LEU A 85 13.12 -10.00 6.54
C LEU A 85 13.25 -10.72 5.19
N SER A 86 12.37 -11.66 4.88
CA SER A 86 12.47 -12.57 3.73
C SER A 86 12.59 -11.80 2.41
N LEU A 87 11.65 -10.91 2.09
CA LEU A 87 11.64 -10.16 0.83
C LEU A 87 12.82 -9.20 0.71
N LEU A 88 13.21 -8.53 1.81
CA LEU A 88 14.38 -7.67 1.83
C LEU A 88 15.68 -8.48 1.64
N GLN A 89 15.77 -9.67 2.26
CA GLN A 89 16.90 -10.57 2.08
C GLN A 89 17.04 -11.01 0.63
N HIS A 90 15.95 -11.38 -0.04
CA HIS A 90 15.97 -11.74 -1.46
C HIS A 90 16.41 -10.57 -2.34
N ALA A 91 15.90 -9.36 -2.07
CA ALA A 91 16.27 -8.16 -2.81
C ALA A 91 17.76 -7.83 -2.70
N LEU A 92 18.32 -8.01 -1.51
CA LEU A 92 19.73 -7.74 -1.23
C LEU A 92 20.64 -8.96 -1.47
N ALA A 93 20.10 -10.15 -1.74
CA ALA A 93 20.86 -11.38 -1.90
C ALA A 93 21.89 -11.25 -3.02
N ASP A 94 23.10 -11.75 -2.76
CA ASP A 94 24.23 -11.80 -3.70
C ASP A 94 24.72 -10.46 -4.26
N LEU A 95 24.26 -9.33 -3.70
CA LEU A 95 24.78 -8.01 -4.06
C LEU A 95 26.09 -7.72 -3.31
N PRO A 96 27.18 -7.33 -3.99
CA PRO A 96 28.40 -6.89 -3.33
C PRO A 96 28.17 -5.47 -2.80
N LEU A 97 27.64 -5.37 -1.58
CA LEU A 97 27.35 -4.11 -0.91
C LEU A 97 28.57 -3.69 -0.07
N ASP A 98 29.02 -2.46 -0.28
CA ASP A 98 30.00 -1.79 0.59
C ASP A 98 29.55 -0.36 0.90
N GLY A 99 30.37 0.37 1.65
CA GLY A 99 30.09 1.78 1.97
C GLY A 99 29.02 1.95 3.03
N SER A 100 28.20 2.99 2.87
CA SER A 100 27.13 3.30 3.82
C SER A 100 25.74 3.24 3.21
N SER A 101 24.75 3.11 4.08
CA SER A 101 23.34 3.26 3.71
C SER A 101 22.69 4.43 4.43
N HIS A 102 21.71 5.05 3.78
CA HIS A 102 20.80 5.99 4.44
C HIS A 102 19.46 5.30 4.66
N CYS A 103 19.04 5.22 5.91
CA CYS A 103 17.80 4.58 6.30
C CYS A 103 16.79 5.64 6.76
N SER A 104 15.53 5.50 6.38
CA SER A 104 14.45 6.39 6.83
C SER A 104 14.20 6.33 8.34
N GLY A 105 14.61 5.24 8.98
CA GLY A 105 14.38 5.02 10.40
C GLY A 105 15.19 3.88 11.00
N VAL A 106 14.86 3.63 12.26
CA VAL A 106 15.51 2.66 13.16
C VAL A 106 15.24 1.24 12.69
N ARG A 107 14.01 0.97 12.28
CA ARG A 107 13.56 -0.33 11.80
C ARG A 107 14.37 -0.75 10.59
N GLU A 108 14.41 0.10 9.57
CA GLU A 108 15.13 -0.15 8.32
C GLU A 108 16.62 -0.39 8.57
N SER A 109 17.20 0.40 9.48
CA SER A 109 18.60 0.26 9.90
C SER A 109 18.87 -1.06 10.63
N GLY A 110 17.97 -1.46 11.52
CA GLY A 110 18.06 -2.74 12.24
C GLY A 110 17.92 -3.93 11.30
N MET A 111 17.00 -3.87 10.34
CA MET A 111 16.83 -4.92 9.33
C MET A 111 18.09 -5.09 8.47
N LEU A 112 18.71 -3.98 8.04
CA LEU A 112 19.98 -4.04 7.30
C LEU A 112 21.11 -4.62 8.14
N ALA A 113 21.27 -4.13 9.37
CA ALA A 113 22.33 -4.59 10.26
C ALA A 113 22.20 -6.08 10.59
N TRP A 114 20.98 -6.60 10.63
CA TRP A 114 20.70 -8.02 10.79
C TRP A 114 21.04 -8.85 9.56
N LEU A 115 20.66 -8.38 8.37
CA LEU A 115 20.83 -9.13 7.12
C LEU A 115 22.25 -9.10 6.56
N ARG A 116 22.97 -7.97 6.72
CA ARG A 116 24.27 -7.71 6.11
C ARG A 116 25.29 -7.23 7.15
N PRO A 117 25.58 -8.04 8.18
CA PRO A 117 26.46 -7.63 9.26
C PRO A 117 27.89 -7.38 8.73
N GLY A 118 28.33 -6.13 8.82
CA GLY A 118 29.71 -5.74 8.51
C GLY A 118 30.01 -5.42 7.04
N GLU A 119 29.14 -5.79 6.10
CA GLU A 119 29.28 -5.49 4.66
C GLU A 119 28.92 -4.03 4.35
N ILE A 120 27.69 -3.63 4.69
CA ILE A 120 27.18 -2.26 4.53
C ILE A 120 26.65 -1.77 5.87
N ARG A 121 26.91 -0.51 6.21
CA ARG A 121 26.54 0.05 7.51
C ARG A 121 25.60 1.23 7.36
N PRO A 122 24.50 1.30 8.14
CA PRO A 122 23.74 2.52 8.27
C PRO A 122 24.66 3.68 8.67
N TYR A 123 24.63 4.76 7.89
CA TYR A 123 25.47 5.92 8.14
C TYR A 123 25.15 6.53 9.51
N ASP A 124 23.87 6.72 9.80
CA ASP A 124 23.36 7.14 11.10
C ASP A 124 21.95 6.58 11.32
N VAL A 125 21.51 6.53 12.59
CA VAL A 125 20.14 6.20 12.98
C VAL A 125 19.56 7.34 13.81
N PRO A 126 18.23 7.60 13.79
CA PRO A 126 17.63 8.72 14.50
C PRO A 126 18.07 8.85 15.97
N GLU A 127 18.13 7.75 16.73
CA GLU A 127 18.56 7.78 18.13
C GLU A 127 20.03 8.15 18.30
N ARG A 128 20.91 7.60 17.45
CA ARG A 128 22.34 7.90 17.51
C ARG A 128 22.62 9.32 17.04
N ALA A 129 21.91 9.78 16.02
CA ALA A 129 21.95 11.16 15.56
C ALA A 129 21.47 12.12 16.66
N PHE A 130 20.43 11.76 17.41
CA PHE A 130 19.96 12.52 18.56
C PHE A 130 20.99 12.60 19.67
N LEU A 131 21.53 11.46 20.12
CA LEU A 131 22.55 11.40 21.17
C LEU A 131 23.82 12.18 20.80
N ALA A 132 24.17 12.23 19.51
CA ALA A 132 25.34 12.94 19.01
C ALA A 132 25.07 14.38 18.54
N GLY A 133 23.87 14.93 18.76
CA GLY A 133 23.52 16.30 18.38
C GLY A 133 23.37 16.56 16.87
N ARG A 134 23.26 15.51 16.05
CA ARG A 134 23.12 15.56 14.59
C ARG A 134 21.71 15.25 14.07
N LEU A 135 20.72 15.08 14.96
CA LEU A 135 19.34 14.74 14.54
C LEU A 135 18.79 15.73 13.51
N LYS A 136 19.06 17.03 13.68
CA LYS A 136 18.62 18.06 12.73
C LYS A 136 19.14 17.81 11.32
N GLU A 137 20.39 17.39 11.16
CA GLU A 137 20.98 17.06 9.85
C GLU A 137 20.34 15.81 9.25
N HIS A 138 20.12 14.77 10.07
CA HIS A 138 19.48 13.53 9.64
C HIS A 138 18.04 13.76 9.12
N VAL A 139 17.24 14.49 9.89
CA VAL A 139 15.87 14.86 9.51
C VAL A 139 15.87 15.72 8.26
N ARG A 140 16.75 16.72 8.19
CA ARG A 140 16.88 17.62 7.03
C ARG A 140 17.18 16.92 5.72
N ILE A 141 17.93 15.81 5.74
CA ILE A 141 18.20 15.01 4.53
C ILE A 141 16.97 14.19 4.15
N SER A 142 16.27 13.63 5.14
CA SER A 142 15.02 12.91 4.91
C SER A 142 13.95 13.83 4.31
N ASP A 143 13.85 15.06 4.82
CA ASP A 143 12.91 16.07 4.30
C ASP A 143 13.26 16.50 2.88
N ASP A 144 14.55 16.69 2.58
CA ASP A 144 14.99 17.01 1.21
C ASP A 144 14.73 15.84 0.26
N LEU A 145 14.92 14.59 0.73
CA LEU A 145 14.58 13.39 -0.03
C LEU A 145 13.09 13.37 -0.34
N ARG A 146 12.21 13.56 0.65
CA ARG A 146 10.74 13.65 0.43
C ARG A 146 10.35 14.74 -0.54
N ALA A 147 10.99 15.91 -0.45
CA ALA A 147 10.73 17.03 -1.34
C ALA A 147 11.31 16.84 -2.76
N GLY A 148 12.17 15.83 -2.97
CA GLY A 148 12.85 15.60 -4.24
C GLY A 148 13.96 16.63 -4.54
N TRP A 149 14.43 17.36 -3.53
CA TRP A 149 15.44 18.41 -3.71
C TRP A 149 16.86 17.84 -3.73
N ALA A 150 17.25 17.27 -4.87
CA ALA A 150 18.58 16.71 -5.08
C ALA A 150 19.69 17.77 -4.97
N ASP A 151 19.49 18.86 -5.70
CA ASP A 151 20.45 19.96 -5.82
C ASP A 151 20.42 20.92 -4.63
N ARG A 152 21.49 21.71 -4.54
CA ARG A 152 21.64 22.74 -3.53
C ARG A 152 20.56 23.80 -3.69
N HIS A 153 19.73 23.96 -2.67
CA HIS A 153 18.67 24.98 -2.62
C HIS A 153 18.69 25.71 -1.27
N ARG A 154 18.01 26.86 -1.20
CA ARG A 154 17.83 27.58 0.06
C ARG A 154 16.57 27.13 0.78
N ARG A 155 16.71 26.74 2.04
CA ARG A 155 15.59 26.45 2.94
C ARG A 155 15.02 27.73 3.54
N GLY A 156 13.79 27.65 4.04
CA GLY A 156 13.09 28.76 4.69
C GLY A 156 13.79 29.30 5.95
N ASP A 157 14.69 28.51 6.55
CA ASP A 157 15.36 28.84 7.82
C ASP A 157 16.70 29.55 7.68
N GLY A 158 17.17 29.87 6.48
CA GLY A 158 18.54 30.42 6.35
C GLY A 158 19.58 29.42 5.85
N THR A 159 19.28 28.13 5.78
CA THR A 159 20.31 27.12 5.51
C THR A 159 20.25 26.56 4.10
N TRP A 160 21.38 26.03 3.65
CA TRP A 160 21.47 25.31 2.38
C TRP A 160 20.98 23.86 2.57
N GLY A 161 20.13 23.38 1.67
CA GLY A 161 19.74 21.98 1.56
C GLY A 161 20.32 21.33 0.31
N GLY A 162 19.75 20.19 -0.07
CA GLY A 162 20.22 19.29 -1.12
C GLY A 162 20.67 17.97 -0.50
N TRP A 163 20.07 16.86 -0.91
CA TRP A 163 20.45 15.54 -0.40
C TRP A 163 21.61 14.90 -1.18
N TRP A 164 21.87 15.30 -2.43
CA TRP A 164 22.88 14.63 -3.28
C TRP A 164 24.30 14.68 -2.69
N ILE A 165 24.78 15.89 -2.37
CA ILE A 165 26.15 16.09 -1.86
C ILE A 165 26.35 15.38 -0.51
N PRO A 166 25.46 15.51 0.50
CA PRO A 166 25.60 14.77 1.74
C PRO A 166 25.67 13.26 1.54
N LEU A 167 24.83 12.68 0.68
CA LEU A 167 24.85 11.24 0.43
C LEU A 167 26.14 10.80 -0.27
N ALA A 168 26.64 11.57 -1.24
CA ALA A 168 27.91 11.30 -1.90
C ALA A 168 29.10 11.35 -0.93
N GLN A 169 29.16 12.37 -0.05
CA GLN A 169 30.21 12.52 0.96
C GLN A 169 30.23 11.37 1.98
N ARG A 170 29.06 10.75 2.21
CA ARG A 170 28.91 9.60 3.11
C ARG A 170 29.23 8.27 2.44
N ASN A 171 29.58 8.29 1.15
CA ASN A 171 29.68 7.09 0.32
C ASN A 171 28.40 6.24 0.44
N THR A 172 27.23 6.88 0.40
CA THR A 172 25.95 6.19 0.47
C THR A 172 25.69 5.47 -0.84
N ARG A 173 25.63 4.14 -0.80
CA ARG A 173 25.33 3.30 -1.98
C ARG A 173 23.91 2.72 -1.97
N LEU A 174 23.26 2.71 -0.82
CA LEU A 174 21.93 2.13 -0.63
C LEU A 174 21.04 3.09 0.16
N LEU A 175 19.81 3.33 -0.31
CA LEU A 175 18.75 3.92 0.51
C LEU A 175 17.80 2.82 0.96
N LEU A 176 17.37 2.89 2.20
CA LEU A 176 16.39 1.98 2.78
C LEU A 176 15.21 2.81 3.27
N ILE A 177 14.14 2.80 2.48
CA ILE A 177 12.99 3.67 2.67
C ILE A 177 11.81 2.83 3.17
N SER A 178 11.13 3.34 4.19
CA SER A 178 9.87 2.75 4.64
C SER A 178 8.82 2.83 3.53
N PRO A 179 8.09 1.75 3.20
CA PRO A 179 6.97 1.79 2.24
C PRO A 179 5.83 2.72 2.68
N ARG A 180 5.81 3.13 3.96
CA ARG A 180 4.86 4.13 4.50
C ARG A 180 5.26 5.57 4.17
N ASP A 181 6.52 5.82 3.83
CA ASP A 181 7.00 7.15 3.42
C ASP A 181 6.79 7.33 1.91
N THR A 182 5.51 7.39 1.51
CA THR A 182 5.10 7.45 0.10
C THR A 182 5.58 8.73 -0.60
N GLU A 183 5.83 9.80 0.16
CA GLU A 183 6.39 11.04 -0.38
C GLU A 183 7.84 10.82 -0.84
N CYS A 184 8.66 10.15 -0.02
CA CYS A 184 10.02 9.78 -0.38
C CYS A 184 10.05 8.76 -1.54
N VAL A 185 9.19 7.75 -1.52
CA VAL A 185 9.08 6.79 -2.64
C VAL A 185 8.79 7.53 -3.95
N ARG A 186 7.80 8.42 -3.95
CA ARG A 186 7.41 9.20 -5.14
C ARG A 186 8.52 10.11 -5.65
N SER A 187 9.26 10.76 -4.75
CA SER A 187 10.34 11.65 -5.15
C SER A 187 11.54 10.90 -5.72
N LEU A 188 11.77 9.65 -5.31
CA LEU A 188 12.85 8.82 -5.83
C LEU A 188 12.58 8.31 -7.25
N GLU A 189 11.32 8.14 -7.66
CA GLU A 189 10.98 7.67 -9.01
C GLU A 189 11.58 8.53 -10.13
N SER A 190 11.59 9.86 -9.96
CA SER A 190 12.19 10.81 -10.90
C SER A 190 13.70 10.97 -10.76
N SER A 191 14.30 10.34 -9.74
CA SER A 191 15.72 10.46 -9.43
C SER A 191 16.55 9.35 -10.08
N ASN A 192 17.87 9.43 -9.89
CA ASN A 192 18.82 8.37 -10.28
C ASN A 192 18.78 7.15 -9.35
N TRP A 193 18.05 7.21 -8.23
CA TRP A 193 17.88 6.05 -7.36
C TRP A 193 16.74 5.18 -7.87
N LYS A 194 17.00 3.89 -8.06
CA LYS A 194 16.01 2.93 -8.57
C LYS A 194 15.74 1.82 -7.55
N PRO A 195 14.49 1.38 -7.43
CA PRO A 195 14.12 0.36 -6.46
C PRO A 195 14.79 -0.99 -6.80
N LEU A 196 15.11 -1.76 -5.76
CA LEU A 196 15.61 -3.13 -5.85
C LEU A 196 14.60 -4.16 -5.33
N ALA A 197 13.43 -3.71 -4.87
CA ALA A 197 12.28 -4.53 -4.47
C ALA A 197 10.97 -3.74 -4.66
N ILE A 198 9.84 -4.44 -4.74
CA ILE A 198 8.50 -3.85 -4.96
C ILE A 198 7.64 -3.90 -3.69
N ASP A 199 7.72 -4.99 -2.95
CA ASP A 199 6.81 -5.35 -1.84
C ASP A 199 7.56 -5.64 -0.53
N ALA A 200 8.86 -5.33 -0.47
CA ALA A 200 9.64 -5.52 0.74
C ALA A 200 9.18 -4.56 1.87
N PRO A 201 9.15 -5.01 3.13
CA PRO A 201 8.74 -4.18 4.28
C PRO A 201 9.65 -2.97 4.54
N CYS A 202 10.82 -2.97 3.92
CA CYS A 202 11.66 -1.82 3.67
C CYS A 202 12.09 -1.87 2.21
N LEU A 203 11.95 -0.76 1.48
CA LEU A 203 12.25 -0.68 0.05
C LEU A 203 13.72 -0.26 -0.14
N PRO A 204 14.58 -1.17 -0.62
CA PRO A 204 15.93 -0.82 -1.02
C PRO A 204 15.95 -0.07 -2.35
N TYR A 205 16.69 1.04 -2.39
CA TYR A 205 17.01 1.78 -3.61
C TYR A 205 18.51 1.81 -3.84
N GLY A 206 18.93 1.49 -5.06
CA GLY A 206 20.30 1.57 -5.53
C GLY A 206 20.53 2.78 -6.42
N LEU A 207 21.75 3.31 -6.44
CA LEU A 207 22.11 4.42 -7.32
C LEU A 207 22.37 3.92 -8.75
N ALA A 208 21.69 4.50 -9.73
CA ALA A 208 21.95 4.22 -11.14
C ALA A 208 23.40 4.57 -11.51
N GLY A 209 24.05 3.66 -12.24
CA GLY A 209 25.48 3.74 -12.56
C GLY A 209 26.38 2.94 -11.60
N ASP A 210 25.84 2.44 -10.49
CA ASP A 210 26.55 1.49 -9.65
C ASP A 210 26.65 0.10 -10.34
N PRO A 211 27.86 -0.38 -10.69
CA PRO A 211 28.04 -1.66 -11.39
C PRO A 211 27.62 -2.86 -10.54
N ALA A 212 27.67 -2.75 -9.20
CA ALA A 212 27.25 -3.82 -8.29
C ALA A 212 25.74 -4.04 -8.31
N LEU A 213 24.97 -2.97 -8.55
CA LEU A 213 23.51 -2.97 -8.44
C LEU A 213 22.81 -3.00 -9.82
N GLY A 214 23.54 -2.70 -10.89
CA GLY A 214 23.02 -2.55 -12.25
C GLY A 214 22.08 -3.66 -12.71
N ASN A 215 22.53 -4.92 -12.62
CA ASN A 215 21.73 -6.07 -13.06
C ASN A 215 20.43 -6.22 -12.27
N ARG A 216 20.47 -5.98 -10.95
CA ARG A 216 19.28 -6.06 -10.09
C ARG A 216 18.29 -4.94 -10.41
N MET A 217 18.78 -3.72 -10.67
CA MET A 217 17.93 -2.61 -11.09
C MET A 217 17.21 -2.92 -12.41
N VAL A 218 17.91 -3.45 -13.41
CA VAL A 218 17.30 -3.81 -14.70
C VAL A 218 16.24 -4.90 -14.52
N GLN A 219 16.52 -5.94 -13.74
CA GLN A 219 15.53 -6.98 -13.41
C GLN A 219 14.31 -6.37 -12.71
N MET A 220 14.51 -5.45 -11.78
CA MET A 220 13.43 -4.81 -11.04
C MET A 220 12.56 -3.92 -11.92
N LEU A 221 13.17 -3.18 -12.85
CA LEU A 221 12.42 -2.38 -13.82
C LEU A 221 11.56 -3.26 -14.74
N ALA A 222 12.07 -4.41 -15.18
CA ALA A 222 11.29 -5.38 -15.94
C ALA A 222 10.15 -5.99 -15.11
N LEU A 223 10.38 -6.28 -13.83
CA LEU A 223 9.33 -6.76 -12.92
C LEU A 223 8.26 -5.70 -12.65
N LEU A 224 8.64 -4.43 -12.50
CA LEU A 224 7.69 -3.33 -12.35
C LEU A 224 6.81 -3.17 -13.60
N ASP A 225 7.37 -3.35 -14.79
CA ASP A 225 6.59 -3.34 -16.03
C ASP A 225 5.65 -4.56 -16.13
N LEU A 226 6.13 -5.75 -15.74
CA LEU A 226 5.30 -6.96 -15.66
C LEU A 226 4.12 -6.78 -14.68
N VAL A 227 4.36 -6.14 -13.54
CA VAL A 227 3.35 -5.89 -12.51
C VAL A 227 2.30 -4.87 -12.96
N GLU A 228 2.67 -3.89 -13.77
CA GLU A 228 1.76 -2.86 -14.30
C GLU A 228 0.99 -3.33 -15.53
N HIS A 229 1.68 -3.83 -16.54
CA HIS A 229 1.11 -4.13 -17.86
C HIS A 229 1.01 -5.63 -18.15
N GLY A 230 1.78 -6.46 -17.45
CA GLY A 230 1.85 -7.90 -17.67
C GLY A 230 0.73 -8.71 -17.05
N ALA A 231 0.82 -10.04 -17.25
CA ALA A 231 -0.12 -11.04 -16.74
C ALA A 231 0.19 -11.37 -15.28
N TRP A 232 0.10 -10.35 -14.44
CA TRP A 232 0.34 -10.44 -13.02
C TRP A 232 -0.97 -10.22 -12.25
N SER A 233 -1.24 -11.12 -11.32
CA SER A 233 -2.35 -11.03 -10.38
C SER A 233 -1.81 -10.95 -8.96
N TYR A 234 -2.37 -10.07 -8.13
CA TYR A 234 -1.99 -9.98 -6.73
C TYR A 234 -2.51 -11.22 -5.97
N PRO A 235 -1.65 -12.07 -5.38
CA PRO A 235 -2.12 -13.14 -4.52
C PRO A 235 -2.46 -12.53 -3.16
N ALA A 236 -3.75 -12.48 -2.80
CA ALA A 236 -4.14 -12.00 -1.48
C ALA A 236 -3.42 -12.79 -0.37
N PRO A 237 -2.90 -12.12 0.68
CA PRO A 237 -2.27 -12.80 1.79
C PRO A 237 -3.22 -13.82 2.43
N PRO A 238 -2.72 -14.98 2.89
CA PRO A 238 -3.54 -15.96 3.59
C PRO A 238 -4.16 -15.34 4.85
N ALA A 239 -5.42 -15.67 5.11
CA ALA A 239 -6.16 -15.08 6.23
C ALA A 239 -5.50 -15.34 7.60
N GLY A 240 -4.89 -16.51 7.81
CA GLY A 240 -4.24 -16.88 9.07
C GLY A 240 -2.84 -16.26 9.28
N GLY A 241 -2.36 -15.40 8.37
CA GLY A 241 -0.99 -14.90 8.38
C GLY A 241 -0.03 -15.72 7.51
N ALA A 242 1.14 -15.15 7.25
CA ALA A 242 2.16 -15.72 6.36
C ALA A 242 3.52 -15.79 7.07
N GLY A 243 4.31 -16.81 6.73
CA GLY A 243 5.68 -16.98 7.22
C GLY A 243 5.76 -17.07 8.75
N HIS A 244 6.40 -16.06 9.36
CA HIS A 244 6.63 -15.98 10.81
C HIS A 244 5.55 -15.19 11.58
N TYR A 245 4.47 -14.79 10.90
CA TYR A 245 3.34 -14.09 11.48
C TYR A 245 2.07 -14.96 11.44
N VAL A 246 1.38 -15.05 12.57
CA VAL A 246 0.06 -15.68 12.67
C VAL A 246 -0.96 -14.60 12.98
N ASP A 247 -1.89 -14.34 12.05
CA ASP A 247 -3.05 -13.48 12.26
C ASP A 247 -4.16 -14.33 12.88
N LEU A 248 -4.30 -14.27 14.21
CA LEU A 248 -5.32 -15.04 14.93
C LEU A 248 -6.71 -14.59 14.50
N CYS A 249 -6.91 -13.29 14.30
CA CYS A 249 -8.20 -12.77 13.89
C CYS A 249 -8.57 -13.24 12.50
N GLY A 250 -7.63 -13.21 11.55
CA GLY A 250 -7.89 -13.71 10.22
C GLY A 250 -8.01 -15.22 10.16
N TRP A 251 -7.35 -15.97 11.04
CA TRP A 251 -7.59 -17.41 11.21
C TRP A 251 -9.01 -17.71 11.69
N PHE A 252 -9.54 -16.96 12.66
CA PHE A 252 -10.90 -17.16 13.16
C PHE A 252 -11.99 -16.65 12.21
N THR A 253 -11.75 -15.54 11.50
CA THR A 253 -12.76 -14.96 10.58
C THR A 253 -12.67 -15.50 9.16
N GLY A 254 -11.58 -16.17 8.80
CA GLY A 254 -11.26 -16.53 7.42
C GLY A 254 -10.92 -15.32 6.54
N GLN A 255 -10.71 -14.13 7.13
CA GLN A 255 -10.47 -12.89 6.39
C GLN A 255 -9.05 -12.36 6.63
N HIS A 256 -8.31 -12.06 5.56
CA HIS A 256 -6.98 -11.49 5.63
C HIS A 256 -6.98 -10.01 6.06
N ASN A 257 -5.80 -9.45 6.29
CA ASN A 257 -5.63 -8.08 6.75
C ASN A 257 -5.58 -7.09 5.56
N VAL A 258 -6.67 -6.33 5.36
CA VAL A 258 -6.80 -5.31 4.30
C VAL A 258 -5.75 -4.19 4.40
N GLN A 259 -5.21 -3.94 5.60
CA GLN A 259 -4.21 -2.88 5.76
C GLN A 259 -2.91 -3.19 4.99
N LEU A 260 -2.58 -4.46 4.80
CA LEU A 260 -1.43 -4.86 3.98
C LEU A 260 -1.67 -4.55 2.51
N ASP A 261 -2.87 -4.85 2.00
CA ASP A 261 -3.27 -4.51 0.62
C ASP A 261 -3.27 -2.99 0.41
N LEU A 262 -3.81 -2.23 1.35
CA LEU A 262 -3.82 -0.76 1.28
C LEU A 262 -2.41 -0.18 1.31
N GLN A 263 -1.53 -0.72 2.16
CA GLN A 263 -0.13 -0.30 2.21
C GLN A 263 0.58 -0.63 0.89
N GLN A 264 0.44 -1.85 0.38
CA GLN A 264 1.04 -2.24 -0.90
C GLN A 264 0.51 -1.39 -2.06
N SER A 265 -0.80 -1.13 -2.10
CA SER A 265 -1.42 -0.26 -3.09
C SER A 265 -0.86 1.17 -3.03
N ARG A 266 -0.70 1.74 -1.84
CA ARG A 266 -0.09 3.08 -1.65
C ARG A 266 1.38 3.11 -2.09
N THR A 267 2.11 2.02 -1.86
CA THR A 267 3.50 1.88 -2.34
C THR A 267 3.55 1.82 -3.88
N MET A 268 2.69 1.03 -4.52
CA MET A 268 2.58 0.97 -5.98
C MET A 268 2.15 2.33 -6.57
N GLU A 269 1.17 3.00 -5.94
CA GLU A 269 0.73 4.35 -6.31
C GLU A 269 1.91 5.33 -6.24
N ALA A 270 2.72 5.27 -5.17
CA ALA A 270 3.90 6.11 -5.01
C ALA A 270 4.99 5.81 -6.05
N MET A 271 5.12 4.54 -6.47
CA MET A 271 5.99 4.13 -7.58
C MET A 271 5.42 4.47 -8.97
N GLN A 272 4.27 5.17 -9.06
CA GLN A 272 3.57 5.46 -10.31
C GLN A 272 3.16 4.20 -11.09
N ARG A 273 2.67 3.18 -10.36
CA ARG A 273 2.15 1.92 -10.89
C ARG A 273 0.66 1.81 -10.54
N HIS A 274 -0.16 2.56 -11.25
CA HIS A 274 -1.57 2.79 -10.90
C HIS A 274 -2.46 1.58 -11.22
N LEU A 275 -2.19 0.86 -12.32
CA LEU A 275 -2.90 -0.38 -12.63
C LEU A 275 -2.55 -1.47 -11.61
N ALA A 276 -1.26 -1.60 -11.25
CA ALA A 276 -0.84 -2.49 -10.19
C ALA A 276 -1.50 -2.15 -8.84
N ALA A 277 -1.55 -0.86 -8.49
CA ALA A 277 -2.22 -0.40 -7.28
C ALA A 277 -3.71 -0.78 -7.27
N ILE A 278 -4.42 -0.66 -8.40
CA ILE A 278 -5.83 -1.08 -8.54
C ILE A 278 -5.98 -2.60 -8.43
N ARG A 279 -5.11 -3.39 -9.06
CA ARG A 279 -5.09 -4.87 -8.95
C ARG A 279 -5.01 -5.32 -7.50
N VAL A 280 -4.14 -4.69 -6.70
CA VAL A 280 -4.01 -4.97 -5.27
C VAL A 280 -5.29 -4.62 -4.51
N LEU A 281 -5.96 -3.51 -4.87
CA LEU A 281 -7.18 -3.05 -4.17
C LEU A 281 -8.40 -3.94 -4.38
N GLN A 282 -8.43 -4.82 -5.38
CA GLN A 282 -9.61 -5.63 -5.70
C GLN A 282 -10.15 -6.39 -4.48
N TYR A 283 -9.28 -7.02 -3.69
CA TYR A 283 -9.68 -7.74 -2.47
C TYR A 283 -10.19 -6.81 -1.36
N ALA A 284 -9.62 -5.62 -1.25
CA ALA A 284 -10.06 -4.61 -0.29
C ALA A 284 -11.43 -4.01 -0.66
N LEU A 285 -11.70 -3.86 -1.97
CA LEU A 285 -12.97 -3.37 -2.51
C LEU A 285 -14.12 -4.38 -2.30
N GLN A 286 -13.87 -5.68 -2.43
CA GLN A 286 -14.85 -6.74 -2.12
C GLN A 286 -15.39 -6.65 -0.70
N ARG A 287 -14.62 -6.07 0.22
CA ARG A 287 -15.01 -5.88 1.63
C ARG A 287 -15.68 -4.54 1.90
N SER A 288 -16.01 -3.77 0.85
CA SER A 288 -16.61 -2.43 0.94
C SER A 288 -15.81 -1.47 1.84
N CYS A 289 -14.48 -1.61 1.86
CA CYS A 289 -13.61 -0.73 2.62
C CYS A 289 -13.60 0.69 2.03
N GLN A 290 -13.93 1.70 2.83
CA GLN A 290 -13.97 3.09 2.37
C GLN A 290 -12.58 3.59 1.94
N GLU A 291 -11.52 3.26 2.71
CA GLU A 291 -10.14 3.63 2.34
C GLU A 291 -9.71 3.01 1.00
N ALA A 292 -10.21 1.81 0.69
CA ALA A 292 -9.93 1.16 -0.59
C ALA A 292 -10.63 1.88 -1.76
N ARG A 293 -11.87 2.36 -1.55
CA ARG A 293 -12.58 3.18 -2.54
C ARG A 293 -11.88 4.50 -2.79
N GLU A 294 -11.40 5.17 -1.76
CA GLU A 294 -10.62 6.41 -1.89
C GLU A 294 -9.28 6.18 -2.59
N ALA A 295 -8.61 5.05 -2.33
CA ALA A 295 -7.39 4.67 -3.05
C ALA A 295 -7.68 4.34 -4.52
N TYR A 296 -8.76 3.63 -4.80
CA TYR A 296 -9.22 3.36 -6.16
C TYR A 296 -9.54 4.67 -6.90
N GLN A 297 -10.25 5.59 -6.25
CA GLN A 297 -10.56 6.93 -6.76
C GLN A 297 -9.30 7.67 -7.20
N ARG A 298 -8.26 7.72 -6.34
CA ARG A 298 -6.99 8.42 -6.65
C ARG A 298 -6.27 7.79 -7.84
N ASN A 299 -6.22 6.46 -7.91
CA ASN A 299 -5.57 5.77 -9.03
C ASN A 299 -6.35 5.95 -10.34
N GLN A 300 -7.68 5.91 -10.31
CA GLN A 300 -8.51 6.21 -11.49
C GLN A 300 -8.32 7.66 -11.97
N LEU A 301 -8.22 8.62 -11.05
CA LEU A 301 -7.92 10.02 -11.38
C LEU A 301 -6.53 10.17 -12.03
N ALA A 302 -5.51 9.48 -11.50
CA ALA A 302 -4.16 9.51 -12.06
C ALA A 302 -4.10 8.91 -13.48
N LEU A 303 -4.77 7.77 -13.70
CA LEU A 303 -4.88 7.14 -15.01
C LEU A 303 -5.65 8.01 -16.01
N ALA A 304 -6.75 8.65 -15.57
CA ALA A 304 -7.48 9.62 -16.39
C ALA A 304 -6.58 10.79 -16.84
N TYR A 305 -5.75 11.30 -15.93
CA TYR A 305 -4.81 12.37 -16.24
C TYR A 305 -3.72 11.91 -17.23
N GLN A 306 -3.24 10.67 -17.11
CA GLN A 306 -2.31 10.09 -18.09
C GLN A 306 -2.93 9.97 -19.48
N GLU A 307 -4.18 9.48 -19.58
CA GLU A 307 -4.93 9.43 -20.84
C GLU A 307 -5.08 10.84 -21.44
N GLN A 308 -5.44 11.83 -20.61
CA GLN A 308 -5.55 13.22 -21.04
C GLN A 308 -4.23 13.78 -21.58
N LEU A 309 -3.10 13.49 -20.94
CA LEU A 309 -1.78 13.93 -21.44
C LEU A 309 -1.42 13.27 -22.79
N GLN A 310 -1.90 12.06 -23.04
CA GLN A 310 -1.61 11.32 -24.27
C GLN A 310 -2.46 11.77 -25.48
N VAL A 311 -3.76 11.99 -25.29
CA VAL A 311 -4.71 12.24 -26.40
C VAL A 311 -5.61 13.46 -26.20
N GLY A 312 -5.37 14.26 -25.16
CA GLY A 312 -6.07 15.51 -24.89
C GLY A 312 -7.35 15.37 -24.06
N ARG A 313 -7.83 14.15 -23.78
CA ARG A 313 -9.02 13.89 -22.94
C ARG A 313 -8.92 12.54 -22.23
N ALA A 314 -9.62 12.39 -21.10
CA ALA A 314 -9.77 11.10 -20.41
C ALA A 314 -10.89 10.26 -21.05
N SER A 315 -10.78 8.93 -20.96
CA SER A 315 -11.86 8.03 -21.38
C SER A 315 -13.08 8.10 -20.45
N ARG A 316 -14.24 7.71 -20.98
CA ARG A 316 -15.50 7.66 -20.22
C ARG A 316 -15.40 6.72 -19.02
N TRP A 317 -14.68 5.61 -19.17
CA TRP A 317 -14.45 4.66 -18.06
C TRP A 317 -13.77 5.31 -16.87
N ARG A 318 -12.64 6.00 -17.09
CA ARG A 318 -11.87 6.61 -15.99
C ARG A 318 -12.68 7.68 -15.26
N THR A 319 -13.39 8.53 -16.02
CA THR A 319 -14.26 9.56 -15.45
C THR A 319 -15.38 8.95 -14.61
N LEU A 320 -16.06 7.92 -15.13
CA LEU A 320 -17.17 7.29 -14.40
C LEU A 320 -16.71 6.48 -13.19
N ALA A 321 -15.59 5.77 -13.28
CA ALA A 321 -14.99 5.05 -12.16
C ALA A 321 -14.57 6.01 -11.04
N TYR A 322 -13.95 7.14 -11.39
CA TYR A 322 -13.61 8.21 -10.45
C TYR A 322 -14.87 8.77 -9.76
N LEU A 323 -15.90 9.17 -10.51
CA LEU A 323 -17.13 9.72 -9.94
C LEU A 323 -17.88 8.70 -9.08
N GLY A 324 -18.00 7.45 -9.56
CA GLY A 324 -18.68 6.37 -8.83
C GLY A 324 -18.01 6.03 -7.50
N SER A 325 -16.70 6.22 -7.39
CA SER A 325 -15.94 6.01 -6.14
C SER A 325 -16.06 7.16 -5.12
N GLY A 326 -16.78 8.24 -5.43
CA GLY A 326 -16.90 9.44 -4.58
C GLY A 326 -16.16 10.67 -5.11
N GLY A 327 -15.71 10.62 -6.37
CA GLY A 327 -15.08 11.74 -7.07
C GLY A 327 -15.88 13.03 -7.09
N ASN A 328 -15.20 14.17 -6.97
CA ASN A 328 -15.83 15.47 -7.12
C ASN A 328 -16.08 15.76 -8.61
N ILE A 329 -17.34 16.00 -8.98
CA ILE A 329 -17.74 16.34 -10.35
C ILE A 329 -17.06 17.60 -10.87
N ARG A 330 -16.83 18.59 -10.00
CA ARG A 330 -16.13 19.82 -10.38
C ARG A 330 -14.70 19.53 -10.83
N THR A 331 -13.99 18.69 -10.08
CA THR A 331 -12.64 18.25 -10.44
C THR A 331 -12.65 17.45 -11.74
N ALA A 332 -13.63 16.57 -11.95
CA ALA A 332 -13.77 15.83 -13.20
C ALA A 332 -14.02 16.75 -14.40
N VAL A 333 -14.86 17.78 -14.25
CA VAL A 333 -15.12 18.76 -15.32
C VAL A 333 -13.91 19.66 -15.58
N GLU A 334 -13.25 20.14 -14.52
CA GLU A 334 -12.05 20.98 -14.62
C GLU A 334 -10.88 20.25 -15.27
N LEU A 335 -10.68 18.96 -14.96
CA LEU A 335 -9.60 18.17 -15.51
C LEU A 335 -9.97 17.57 -16.87
N PHE A 336 -11.11 16.89 -16.99
CA PHE A 336 -11.43 16.03 -18.15
C PHE A 336 -12.41 16.64 -19.16
N GLY A 337 -13.03 17.78 -18.82
CA GLY A 337 -14.05 18.42 -19.64
C GLY A 337 -15.45 17.80 -19.50
N SER A 338 -16.48 18.61 -19.76
CA SER A 338 -17.89 18.21 -19.59
C SER A 338 -18.37 17.13 -20.58
N GLU A 339 -17.68 16.98 -21.71
CA GLU A 339 -18.02 16.03 -22.78
C GLU A 339 -17.84 14.57 -22.37
N THR A 340 -17.05 14.31 -21.32
CA THR A 340 -16.82 12.95 -20.79
C THR A 340 -17.94 12.45 -19.85
N LEU A 341 -18.88 13.33 -19.49
CA LEU A 341 -20.04 12.98 -18.69
C LEU A 341 -21.16 12.44 -19.58
N PRO A 342 -21.77 11.29 -19.24
CA PRO A 342 -22.87 10.77 -20.03
C PRO A 342 -24.09 11.69 -19.93
N PRO A 343 -24.83 11.90 -21.04
CA PRO A 343 -26.13 12.55 -20.98
C PRO A 343 -27.08 11.71 -20.12
N SER A 344 -27.77 12.35 -19.18
CA SER A 344 -28.60 11.68 -18.16
C SER A 344 -29.80 10.89 -18.72
N SER A 345 -30.09 11.01 -20.02
CA SER A 345 -31.23 10.41 -20.71
C SER A 345 -30.90 9.20 -21.60
N ASP A 346 -29.63 8.79 -21.70
CA ASP A 346 -29.23 7.65 -22.55
C ASP A 346 -29.41 6.30 -21.82
N PRO A 347 -30.18 5.33 -22.37
CA PRO A 347 -30.31 3.99 -21.80
C PRO A 347 -28.98 3.25 -21.58
N THR A 348 -27.93 3.55 -22.36
CA THR A 348 -26.59 2.98 -22.14
C THR A 348 -26.00 3.39 -20.80
N THR A 349 -26.42 4.54 -20.25
CA THR A 349 -25.92 5.08 -18.97
C THR A 349 -26.16 4.11 -17.81
N ARG A 350 -27.22 3.30 -17.86
CA ARG A 350 -27.53 2.31 -16.82
C ARG A 350 -26.48 1.19 -16.78
N ASN A 351 -26.11 0.66 -17.94
CA ASN A 351 -25.09 -0.37 -18.09
C ASN A 351 -23.74 0.13 -17.56
N TRP A 352 -23.35 1.35 -17.92
CA TRP A 352 -22.12 1.97 -17.40
C TRP A 352 -22.15 2.13 -15.87
N GLN A 353 -23.28 2.53 -15.29
CA GLN A 353 -23.44 2.62 -13.83
C GLN A 353 -23.35 1.24 -13.15
N GLN A 354 -23.94 0.20 -13.75
CA GLN A 354 -23.84 -1.18 -13.26
C GLN A 354 -22.40 -1.68 -13.32
N ALA A 355 -21.70 -1.43 -14.43
CA ALA A 355 -20.30 -1.79 -14.60
C ALA A 355 -19.40 -1.14 -13.54
N VAL A 356 -19.56 0.16 -13.30
CA VAL A 356 -18.81 0.87 -12.24
C VAL A 356 -19.15 0.32 -10.86
N LYS A 357 -20.43 0.03 -10.58
CA LYS A 357 -20.84 -0.56 -9.30
C LYS A 357 -20.21 -1.94 -9.08
N ALA A 358 -20.15 -2.78 -10.11
CA ALA A 358 -19.52 -4.10 -10.07
C ALA A 358 -18.01 -3.99 -9.85
N ALA A 359 -17.32 -3.08 -10.56
CA ALA A 359 -15.90 -2.83 -10.35
C ALA A 359 -15.59 -2.32 -8.93
N LEU A 360 -16.43 -1.45 -8.37
CA LEU A 360 -16.29 -0.97 -6.97
C LEU A 360 -16.64 -2.03 -5.93
N ALA A 361 -17.31 -3.11 -6.33
CA ALA A 361 -17.51 -4.31 -5.53
C ALA A 361 -16.36 -5.33 -5.71
N GLY A 362 -15.36 -5.02 -6.53
CA GLY A 362 -14.25 -5.91 -6.87
C GLY A 362 -14.65 -7.11 -7.73
N ASP A 363 -15.76 -6.99 -8.47
CA ASP A 363 -16.22 -7.97 -9.45
C ASP A 363 -16.02 -7.42 -10.87
N LEU A 364 -14.79 -7.57 -11.37
CA LEU A 364 -14.40 -7.07 -12.68
C LEU A 364 -15.06 -7.86 -13.81
N GLN A 365 -15.39 -9.13 -13.60
CA GLN A 365 -16.03 -9.95 -14.64
C GLN A 365 -17.45 -9.45 -14.90
N SER A 366 -18.25 -9.24 -13.85
CA SER A 366 -19.57 -8.62 -13.99
C SER A 366 -19.46 -7.20 -14.57
N ALA A 367 -18.43 -6.44 -14.20
CA ALA A 367 -18.21 -5.11 -14.77
C ALA A 367 -18.00 -5.14 -16.29
N ILE A 368 -17.24 -6.12 -16.78
CA ILE A 368 -16.99 -6.33 -18.22
C ILE A 368 -18.28 -6.75 -18.93
N GLU A 369 -19.06 -7.65 -18.36
CA GLU A 369 -20.30 -8.18 -18.96
C GLU A 369 -21.40 -7.13 -19.10
N GLU A 370 -21.49 -6.17 -18.17
CA GLU A 370 -22.48 -5.10 -18.20
C GLU A 370 -22.20 -4.06 -19.30
N LEU A 371 -20.94 -3.92 -19.76
CA LEU A 371 -20.57 -2.93 -20.76
C LEU A 371 -21.06 -3.32 -22.19
N PRO A 372 -21.49 -2.35 -23.02
CA PRO A 372 -21.86 -2.59 -24.41
C PRO A 372 -20.76 -3.24 -25.28
N GLU A 373 -21.13 -3.93 -26.36
CA GLU A 373 -20.21 -4.68 -27.26
C GLU A 373 -19.76 -3.92 -28.53
N HIS A 374 -20.41 -2.81 -28.86
CA HIS A 374 -20.32 -2.19 -30.19
C HIS A 374 -20.02 -0.68 -30.17
N GLU A 375 -19.42 -0.20 -29.07
CA GLU A 375 -18.99 1.20 -28.93
C GLU A 375 -17.49 1.24 -28.66
N ASP A 376 -16.82 2.26 -29.20
CA ASP A 376 -15.38 2.47 -29.06
C ASP A 376 -14.95 2.62 -27.59
N GLU A 377 -15.64 3.49 -26.84
CA GLU A 377 -15.43 3.70 -25.39
C GLU A 377 -15.71 2.42 -24.60
N SER A 378 -16.71 1.63 -25.00
CA SER A 378 -17.04 0.37 -24.31
C SER A 378 -15.97 -0.70 -24.54
N LEU A 379 -15.46 -0.85 -25.77
CA LEU A 379 -14.34 -1.75 -26.07
C LEU A 379 -13.06 -1.32 -25.33
N TYR A 380 -12.79 -0.02 -25.27
CA TYR A 380 -11.67 0.51 -24.51
C TYR A 380 -11.83 0.23 -23.01
N ALA A 381 -13.01 0.51 -22.43
CA ALA A 381 -13.30 0.25 -21.01
C ALA A 381 -13.15 -1.24 -20.66
N LYS A 382 -13.69 -2.15 -21.48
CA LYS A 382 -13.49 -3.59 -21.32
C LYS A 382 -12.01 -3.97 -21.34
N SER A 383 -11.25 -3.40 -22.26
CA SER A 383 -9.81 -3.64 -22.35
C SER A 383 -9.09 -3.18 -21.08
N GLN A 384 -9.42 -2.01 -20.55
CA GLN A 384 -8.87 -1.50 -19.29
C GLN A 384 -9.26 -2.38 -18.09
N LEU A 385 -10.51 -2.85 -18.02
CA LEU A 385 -10.94 -3.80 -16.99
C LEU A 385 -10.20 -5.14 -17.05
N TYR A 386 -9.92 -5.67 -18.25
CA TYR A 386 -9.08 -6.85 -18.41
C TYR A 386 -7.63 -6.60 -17.96
N LEU A 387 -7.08 -5.40 -18.18
CA LEU A 387 -5.79 -5.03 -17.61
C LEU A 387 -5.88 -4.97 -16.08
N GLU A 388 -6.92 -4.37 -15.51
CA GLU A 388 -7.14 -4.34 -14.06
C GLU A 388 -7.36 -5.76 -13.46
N ALA A 389 -7.80 -6.72 -14.26
CA ALA A 389 -7.95 -8.13 -13.88
C ALA A 389 -6.64 -8.95 -14.04
N GLY A 390 -5.59 -8.38 -14.64
CA GLY A 390 -4.34 -9.11 -14.91
C GLY A 390 -4.39 -10.00 -16.17
N GLU A 391 -5.29 -9.71 -17.11
CA GLU A 391 -5.50 -10.47 -18.36
C GLU A 391 -5.08 -9.68 -19.61
N PRO A 392 -3.79 -9.34 -19.79
CA PRO A 392 -3.33 -8.46 -20.87
C PRO A 392 -3.53 -9.03 -22.27
N ALA A 393 -3.57 -10.36 -22.42
CA ALA A 393 -3.82 -10.99 -23.72
C ALA A 393 -5.24 -10.72 -24.24
N ARG A 394 -6.24 -10.75 -23.34
CA ARG A 394 -7.64 -10.43 -23.67
C ARG A 394 -7.81 -8.93 -23.90
N ALA A 395 -7.18 -8.10 -23.07
CA ALA A 395 -7.13 -6.65 -23.30
C ALA A 395 -6.54 -6.31 -24.68
N ALA A 396 -5.42 -6.93 -25.05
CA ALA A 396 -4.77 -6.69 -26.34
C ALA A 396 -5.64 -7.11 -27.54
N ALA A 397 -6.40 -8.20 -27.42
CA ALA A 397 -7.34 -8.61 -28.46
C ALA A 397 -8.45 -7.56 -28.68
N LEU A 398 -9.01 -7.01 -27.61
CA LEU A 398 -10.02 -5.96 -27.69
C LEU A 398 -9.45 -4.63 -28.18
N PHE A 399 -8.23 -4.26 -27.76
CA PHE A 399 -7.54 -3.08 -28.32
C PHE A 399 -7.34 -3.20 -29.84
N ARG A 400 -6.91 -4.36 -30.33
CA ARG A 400 -6.78 -4.60 -31.79
C ARG A 400 -8.12 -4.49 -32.50
N ARG A 401 -9.19 -5.06 -31.92
CA ARG A 401 -10.56 -4.94 -32.44
C ARG A 401 -11.00 -3.47 -32.52
N LEU A 402 -10.81 -2.72 -31.44
CA LEU A 402 -11.08 -1.28 -31.36
C LEU A 402 -10.34 -0.48 -32.44
N ILE A 403 -9.06 -0.75 -32.66
CA ILE A 403 -8.24 -0.08 -33.69
C ILE A 403 -8.78 -0.36 -35.10
N VAL A 404 -9.27 -1.57 -35.36
CA VAL A 404 -9.80 -1.96 -36.67
C VAL A 404 -11.22 -1.40 -36.90
N GLU A 405 -12.10 -1.50 -35.91
CA GLU A 405 -13.50 -1.08 -36.02
C GLU A 405 -13.67 0.45 -35.95
N PHE A 406 -12.82 1.14 -35.18
CA PHE A 406 -12.94 2.59 -34.92
C PHE A 406 -11.59 3.31 -35.07
N PRO A 407 -10.96 3.29 -36.26
CA PRO A 407 -9.56 3.73 -36.44
C PRO A 407 -9.31 5.20 -36.12
N GLU A 408 -10.31 6.06 -36.32
CA GLU A 408 -10.29 7.51 -36.08
C GLU A 408 -10.71 7.89 -34.64
N SER A 409 -11.12 6.92 -33.83
CA SER A 409 -11.52 7.20 -32.45
C SER A 409 -10.32 7.56 -31.57
N MET A 410 -10.55 8.44 -30.59
CA MET A 410 -9.58 8.75 -29.53
C MET A 410 -9.16 7.47 -28.78
N CYS A 411 -10.13 6.59 -28.51
CA CYS A 411 -9.91 5.30 -27.86
C CYS A 411 -8.95 4.40 -28.66
N ALA A 412 -9.04 4.38 -29.99
CA ALA A 412 -8.09 3.65 -30.84
C ALA A 412 -6.67 4.24 -30.75
N THR A 413 -6.52 5.56 -30.62
CA THR A 413 -5.22 6.19 -30.38
C THR A 413 -4.64 5.78 -29.02
N LEU A 414 -5.43 5.81 -27.94
CA LEU A 414 -5.00 5.29 -26.64
C LEU A 414 -4.61 3.81 -26.70
N ALA A 415 -5.39 3.01 -27.43
CA ALA A 415 -5.13 1.59 -27.63
C ALA A 415 -3.79 1.34 -28.37
N ARG A 416 -3.49 2.12 -29.41
CA ARG A 416 -2.19 2.06 -30.12
C ARG A 416 -1.02 2.36 -29.19
N THR A 417 -1.14 3.44 -28.41
CA THR A 417 -0.12 3.84 -27.42
C THR A 417 0.09 2.75 -26.38
N THR A 418 -1.00 2.19 -25.84
CA THR A 418 -0.96 1.12 -24.83
C THR A 418 -0.30 -0.16 -25.37
N LEU A 419 -0.53 -0.50 -26.65
CA LEU A 419 0.10 -1.64 -27.31
C LEU A 419 1.54 -1.38 -27.79
N GLY A 420 2.05 -0.15 -27.64
CA GLY A 420 3.36 0.24 -28.17
C GLY A 420 3.42 0.29 -29.71
N LEU A 421 2.27 0.40 -30.38
CA LEU A 421 2.18 0.56 -31.83
C LEU A 421 2.40 2.05 -32.14
N ARG A 422 3.52 2.38 -32.80
CA ARG A 422 3.79 3.76 -33.24
C ARG A 422 2.81 4.14 -34.36
N HIS A 423 2.40 5.41 -34.39
CA HIS A 423 1.70 5.97 -35.54
C HIS A 423 2.62 5.86 -36.76
N GLU A 424 2.26 5.02 -37.73
CA GLU A 424 2.83 5.02 -39.08
C GLU A 424 2.18 6.10 -39.94
#